data_AF-A0A956LIE2-F1
#
_entry.id   AF-A0A956LIE2-F1
#
_cell.length_a   1.000
_cell.length_b   1.000
_cell.length_c   1.000
_cell.angle_alpha   90.00
_cell.angle_beta   90.00
_cell.angle_gamma   90.00
#
_symmetry.space_group_name_H-M   'P 1'
#
loop_
_entity.id
_entity.type
_entity.pdbx_description
1 polymer ?
#
loop_
_entity_poly.entity_id
_entity_poly.type
_entity_poly.pdbx_seq_one_letter_code
_entity_poly.pdbx_strand_id
1 'polypeptide(L)'
;MIVEGLLLAMVSYGAYRMMRYQARARRYLEQSGDEQPLEMDHLEPALARLLQTTRSLRLNLEGTARLAEELQKTDLMRTQDDMEAASRELMDASRDVTSWLQDVDNLSERERERLGDMGVSPEPVRAAMSSEGWSFELKRLKRAKGRQSLDRRIRGIIAQLATIEVAMQSSTRVYR
;
A
#
# COMPACT_ATOMS: atom_id res chain seq x y z
N MET A 1 9.34 -22.16 -26.34
CA MET A 1 7.91 -21.95 -26.04
C MET A 1 7.60 -21.69 -24.55
N ILE A 2 8.60 -21.36 -23.70
CA ILE A 2 8.39 -20.94 -22.29
C ILE A 2 8.74 -19.45 -22.11
N VAL A 3 9.56 -18.89 -23.00
CA VAL A 3 10.09 -17.51 -22.90
C VAL A 3 9.06 -16.44 -23.32
N GLU A 4 8.12 -16.77 -24.21
CA GLU A 4 7.11 -15.80 -24.70
C GLU A 4 6.04 -15.44 -23.66
N GLY A 5 5.69 -16.34 -22.74
CA GLY A 5 4.72 -16.07 -21.68
C GLY A 5 5.23 -15.10 -20.62
N LEU A 6 6.55 -15.11 -20.36
CA LEU A 6 7.17 -14.26 -19.34
C LEU A 6 7.27 -12.79 -19.79
N LEU A 7 7.53 -12.57 -21.08
CA LEU A 7 7.55 -11.24 -21.68
C LEU A 7 6.14 -10.63 -21.78
N LEU A 8 5.13 -11.44 -22.10
CA LEU A 8 3.73 -11.01 -22.11
C LEU A 8 3.23 -10.61 -20.71
N ALA A 9 3.65 -11.31 -19.66
CA ALA A 9 3.36 -10.94 -18.27
C ALA A 9 4.02 -9.61 -17.85
N MET A 10 5.27 -9.34 -18.28
CA MET A 10 5.94 -8.06 -18.00
C MET A 10 5.30 -6.87 -18.75
N VAL A 11 4.89 -7.07 -20.00
CA VAL A 11 4.27 -5.99 -20.81
C VAL A 11 2.87 -5.66 -20.30
N SER A 12 2.09 -6.67 -19.90
CA SER A 12 0.78 -6.45 -19.28
C SER A 12 0.88 -5.85 -17.87
N TYR A 13 1.90 -6.20 -17.08
CA TYR A 13 2.22 -5.55 -15.80
C TYR A 13 2.59 -4.06 -15.97
N GLY A 14 3.42 -3.73 -16.96
CA GLY A 14 3.82 -2.35 -17.26
C GLY A 14 2.66 -1.46 -17.71
N ALA A 15 1.79 -1.96 -18.60
CA ALA A 15 0.63 -1.21 -19.09
C ALA A 15 -0.46 -1.00 -18.02
N TYR A 16 -0.70 -2.02 -17.19
CA TYR A 16 -1.60 -1.93 -16.04
C TYR A 16 -1.10 -0.89 -15.01
N ARG A 17 0.22 -0.83 -14.79
CA ARG A 17 0.85 0.17 -13.92
C ARG A 17 0.63 1.59 -14.46
N MET A 18 0.80 1.81 -15.77
CA MET A 18 0.66 3.12 -16.40
C MET A 18 -0.77 3.69 -16.32
N MET A 19 -1.80 2.86 -16.55
CA MET A 19 -3.20 3.27 -16.42
C MET A 19 -3.60 3.58 -14.96
N ARG A 20 -3.02 2.88 -13.97
CA ARG A 20 -3.26 3.18 -12.55
C ARG A 20 -2.57 4.45 -12.06
N TYR A 21 -1.41 4.84 -12.60
CA TYR A 21 -0.76 6.11 -12.23
C TYR A 21 -1.65 7.33 -12.51
N GLN A 22 -2.37 7.33 -13.63
CA GLN A 22 -3.27 8.43 -13.99
C GLN A 22 -4.54 8.50 -13.12
N ALA A 23 -5.10 7.34 -12.73
CA ALA A 23 -6.21 7.29 -11.78
C ALA A 23 -5.78 7.71 -10.36
N ARG A 24 -4.56 7.34 -9.94
CA ARG A 24 -3.96 7.72 -8.65
C ARG A 24 -3.72 9.23 -8.56
N ALA A 25 -3.18 9.86 -9.62
CA ALA A 25 -2.95 11.31 -9.66
C ALA A 25 -4.22 12.15 -9.46
N ARG A 26 -5.38 11.66 -9.91
CA ARG A 26 -6.67 12.35 -9.67
C ARG A 26 -7.14 12.24 -8.22
N ARG A 27 -7.05 11.06 -7.62
CA ARG A 27 -7.41 10.87 -6.19
C ARG A 27 -6.50 11.63 -5.24
N TYR A 28 -5.22 11.77 -5.61
CA TYR A 28 -4.29 12.64 -4.89
C TYR A 28 -4.85 14.06 -4.77
N LEU A 29 -5.26 14.68 -5.88
CA LEU A 29 -5.78 16.06 -5.86
C LEU A 29 -7.06 16.21 -5.02
N GLU A 30 -7.88 15.17 -4.92
CA GLU A 30 -9.13 15.18 -4.13
C GLU A 30 -8.88 15.03 -2.61
N GLN A 31 -7.75 14.44 -2.19
CA GLN A 31 -7.43 14.16 -0.78
C GLN A 31 -6.34 15.08 -0.19
N SER A 32 -5.64 15.89 -1.01
CA SER A 32 -4.46 16.69 -0.64
C SER A 32 -4.73 18.02 0.08
N GLY A 33 -5.82 18.16 0.83
CA GLY A 33 -6.16 19.43 1.47
C GLY A 33 -5.17 19.90 2.54
N ASP A 34 -4.42 18.98 3.16
CA ASP A 34 -3.62 19.26 4.37
C ASP A 34 -2.26 18.50 4.43
N GLU A 35 -1.86 17.80 3.35
CA GLU A 35 -0.59 17.04 3.34
C GLU A 35 0.59 17.89 2.84
N GLN A 36 1.72 17.85 3.57
CA GLN A 36 2.97 18.47 3.12
C GLN A 36 3.46 17.86 1.81
N PRO A 37 3.99 18.67 0.86
CA PRO A 37 4.59 18.16 -0.37
C PRO A 37 5.69 17.12 -0.11
N LEU A 38 5.80 16.11 -0.97
CA LEU A 38 6.90 15.15 -0.91
C LEU A 38 8.21 15.83 -1.32
N GLU A 39 9.17 15.92 -0.40
CA GLU A 39 10.56 16.23 -0.73
C GLU A 39 11.22 14.95 -1.29
N MET A 40 11.65 15.00 -2.55
CA MET A 40 12.21 13.84 -3.27
C MET A 40 13.56 14.12 -3.93
N ASP A 41 14.02 15.37 -3.95
CA ASP A 41 15.21 15.80 -4.68
C ASP A 41 16.50 15.13 -4.18
N HIS A 42 16.50 14.68 -2.92
CA HIS A 42 17.60 13.95 -2.29
C HIS A 42 17.57 12.44 -2.54
N LEU A 43 16.51 11.92 -3.14
CA LEU A 43 16.32 10.49 -3.38
C LEU A 43 16.69 10.10 -4.81
N GLU A 44 17.29 8.91 -4.95
CA GLU A 44 17.47 8.31 -6.27
C GLU A 44 16.10 8.03 -6.93
N PRO A 45 15.99 8.03 -8.27
CA PRO A 45 14.70 7.94 -8.96
C PRO A 45 13.82 6.73 -8.59
N ALA A 46 14.41 5.58 -8.24
CA ALA A 46 13.60 4.45 -7.78
C ALA A 46 13.07 4.65 -6.36
N LEU A 47 13.86 5.22 -5.46
CA LEU A 47 13.44 5.54 -4.09
C LEU A 47 12.40 6.67 -4.08
N ALA A 48 12.53 7.67 -4.94
CA ALA A 48 11.51 8.70 -5.13
C ALA A 48 10.16 8.08 -5.59
N ARG A 49 10.21 7.16 -6.57
CA ARG A 49 9.02 6.41 -7.01
C ARG A 49 8.43 5.51 -5.92
N LEU A 50 9.28 4.89 -5.11
CA LEU A 50 8.84 4.09 -3.98
C LEU A 50 8.16 4.97 -2.92
N LEU A 51 8.71 6.13 -2.61
CA LEU A 51 8.11 7.10 -1.68
C LEU A 51 6.72 7.55 -2.16
N GLN A 52 6.61 7.88 -3.45
CA GLN A 52 5.33 8.24 -4.06
C GLN A 52 4.31 7.08 -4.01
N THR A 53 4.76 5.85 -4.27
CA THR A 53 3.89 4.67 -4.17
C THR A 53 3.49 4.40 -2.72
N THR A 54 4.40 4.62 -1.77
CA THR A 54 4.18 4.45 -0.32
C THR A 54 3.08 5.40 0.17
N ARG A 55 3.19 6.69 -0.16
CA ARG A 55 2.15 7.68 0.18
C ARG A 55 0.81 7.33 -0.47
N SER A 56 0.83 6.95 -1.76
CA SER A 56 -0.40 6.61 -2.48
C SER A 56 -1.11 5.42 -1.85
N LEU A 57 -0.33 4.41 -1.46
CA LEU A 57 -0.84 3.22 -0.79
C LEU A 57 -1.41 3.57 0.57
N ARG A 58 -0.70 4.38 1.38
CA ARG A 58 -1.17 4.82 2.68
C ARG A 58 -2.54 5.50 2.59
N LEU A 59 -2.68 6.47 1.70
CA LEU A 59 -3.93 7.21 1.48
C LEU A 59 -5.08 6.31 1.00
N ASN A 60 -4.82 5.41 0.04
CA ASN A 60 -5.82 4.46 -0.41
C ASN A 60 -6.30 3.57 0.74
N LEU A 61 -5.36 3.05 1.54
CA LEU A 61 -5.68 2.19 2.68
C LEU A 61 -6.46 2.93 3.77
N GLU A 62 -6.32 4.25 3.93
CA GLU A 62 -7.15 5.03 4.85
C GLU A 62 -8.63 5.00 4.46
N GLY A 63 -8.93 5.04 3.14
CA GLY A 63 -10.27 4.81 2.62
C GLY A 63 -10.77 3.40 2.94
N THR A 64 -9.96 2.38 2.64
CA THR A 64 -10.29 0.98 2.91
C THR A 64 -10.47 0.70 4.41
N ALA A 65 -9.68 1.32 5.29
CA ALA A 65 -9.80 1.16 6.74
C ALA A 65 -11.10 1.76 7.27
N ARG A 66 -11.51 2.93 6.75
CA ARG A 66 -12.81 3.54 7.07
C ARG A 66 -13.96 2.65 6.62
N LEU A 67 -13.89 2.13 5.40
CA LEU A 67 -14.86 1.16 4.90
C LEU A 67 -14.93 -0.11 5.78
N ALA A 68 -13.79 -0.67 6.19
CA ALA A 68 -13.75 -1.84 7.07
C ALA A 68 -14.30 -1.56 8.48
N GLU A 69 -14.16 -0.33 8.98
CA GLU A 69 -14.75 0.12 10.24
C GLU A 69 -16.27 0.29 10.11
N GLU A 70 -16.73 0.92 9.04
CA GLU A 70 -18.16 1.06 8.72
C GLU A 70 -18.81 -0.31 8.61
N LEU A 71 -18.19 -1.25 7.89
CA LEU A 71 -18.69 -2.62 7.73
C LEU A 71 -18.84 -3.39 9.06
N GLN A 72 -18.10 -3.01 10.10
CA GLN A 72 -18.27 -3.58 11.44
C GLN A 72 -19.47 -2.99 12.19
N LYS A 73 -19.83 -1.73 11.91
CA LYS A 73 -21.05 -1.12 12.44
C LYS A 73 -22.23 -1.85 11.78
N THR A 74 -23.15 -2.33 12.62
CA THR A 74 -24.29 -3.13 12.15
C THR A 74 -25.25 -2.17 11.48
N ASP A 75 -25.40 -2.30 10.17
CA ASP A 75 -26.40 -1.58 9.39
C ASP A 75 -27.36 -2.60 8.76
N LEU A 76 -28.64 -2.47 9.10
CA LEU A 76 -29.71 -3.35 8.65
C LEU A 76 -30.11 -3.09 7.18
N MET A 77 -29.58 -2.03 6.56
CA MET A 77 -29.93 -1.60 5.20
C MET A 77 -28.91 -1.97 4.12
N ARG A 78 -27.85 -2.75 4.45
CA ARG A 78 -26.85 -3.14 3.46
C ARG A 78 -27.40 -4.11 2.42
N THR A 79 -27.16 -3.78 1.15
CA THR A 79 -27.51 -4.64 0.02
C THR A 79 -26.41 -5.66 -0.27
N GLN A 80 -26.72 -6.66 -1.09
CA GLN A 80 -25.72 -7.59 -1.60
C GLN A 80 -24.66 -6.87 -2.45
N ASP A 81 -25.07 -5.89 -3.26
CA ASP A 81 -24.17 -5.11 -4.12
C ASP A 81 -23.14 -4.32 -3.28
N ASP A 82 -23.55 -3.76 -2.15
CA ASP A 82 -22.65 -3.07 -1.21
C ASP A 82 -21.57 -4.01 -0.66
N MET A 83 -21.96 -5.26 -0.34
CA MET A 83 -21.06 -6.27 0.18
C MET A 83 -20.07 -6.74 -0.90
N GLU A 84 -20.53 -6.88 -2.14
CA GLU A 84 -19.65 -7.21 -3.26
C GLU A 84 -18.67 -6.08 -3.57
N ALA A 85 -19.13 -4.83 -3.58
CA ALA A 85 -18.27 -3.67 -3.76
C ALA A 85 -17.20 -3.57 -2.67
N ALA A 86 -17.59 -3.76 -1.40
CA ALA A 86 -16.67 -3.82 -0.27
C ALA A 86 -15.64 -4.96 -0.40
N SER A 87 -16.07 -6.14 -0.85
CA SER A 87 -15.16 -7.27 -1.09
C SER A 87 -14.13 -6.94 -2.17
N ARG A 88 -14.55 -6.31 -3.27
CA ARG A 88 -13.65 -5.89 -4.35
C ARG A 88 -12.63 -4.86 -3.87
N GLU A 89 -13.07 -3.87 -3.10
CA GLU A 89 -12.19 -2.85 -2.52
C GLU A 89 -11.11 -3.49 -1.61
N LEU A 90 -11.49 -4.45 -0.75
CA LEU A 90 -10.54 -5.17 0.09
C LEU A 90 -9.54 -6.01 -0.72
N MET A 91 -9.98 -6.66 -1.79
CA MET A 91 -9.10 -7.40 -2.70
C MET A 91 -8.12 -6.47 -3.43
N ASP A 92 -8.59 -5.33 -3.90
CA ASP A 92 -7.75 -4.35 -4.57
C ASP A 92 -6.72 -3.73 -3.62
N ALA A 93 -7.11 -3.43 -2.38
CA ALA A 93 -6.18 -3.02 -1.33
C ALA A 93 -5.09 -4.08 -1.06
N SER A 94 -5.48 -5.36 -1.01
CA SER A 94 -4.52 -6.47 -0.82
C SER A 94 -3.50 -6.57 -1.97
N ARG A 95 -3.99 -6.39 -3.20
CA ARG A 95 -3.15 -6.35 -4.40
C ARG A 95 -2.22 -5.15 -4.41
N ASP A 96 -2.70 -3.98 -4.01
CA ASP A 96 -1.90 -2.76 -3.96
C ASP A 96 -0.77 -2.90 -2.91
N VAL A 97 -1.02 -3.48 -1.73
CA VAL A 97 0.04 -3.77 -0.75
C VAL A 97 1.06 -4.78 -1.31
N THR A 98 0.58 -5.84 -1.96
CA THR A 98 1.46 -6.86 -2.56
C THR A 98 2.30 -6.27 -3.69
N SER A 99 1.72 -5.40 -4.51
CA SER A 99 2.42 -4.69 -5.59
C SER A 99 3.49 -3.74 -5.03
N TRP A 100 3.22 -3.06 -3.93
CA TRP A 100 4.22 -2.25 -3.24
C TRP A 100 5.37 -3.11 -2.69
N LEU A 101 5.09 -4.28 -2.09
CA LEU A 101 6.13 -5.22 -1.66
C LEU A 101 6.99 -5.71 -2.83
N GLN A 102 6.37 -5.97 -3.99
CA GLN A 102 7.11 -6.30 -5.21
C GLN A 102 7.98 -5.15 -5.70
N ASP A 103 7.49 -3.90 -5.63
CA ASP A 103 8.28 -2.72 -5.96
C ASP A 103 9.51 -2.59 -5.05
N VAL A 104 9.40 -2.96 -3.78
CA VAL A 104 10.55 -3.05 -2.85
C VAL A 104 11.49 -4.21 -3.22
N ASP A 105 10.95 -5.38 -3.54
CA ASP A 105 11.75 -6.56 -3.91
C ASP A 105 12.52 -6.37 -5.23
N ASN A 106 12.03 -5.49 -6.10
CA ASN A 106 12.64 -5.15 -7.39
C ASN A 106 13.70 -4.04 -7.30
N LEU A 107 13.96 -3.48 -6.12
CA LEU A 107 15.04 -2.52 -5.93
C LEU A 107 16.40 -3.19 -6.17
N SER A 108 17.32 -2.45 -6.78
CA SER A 108 18.72 -2.84 -6.88
C SER A 108 19.34 -3.02 -5.49
N GLU A 109 20.47 -3.72 -5.42
CA GLU A 109 21.19 -3.92 -4.15
C GLU A 109 21.59 -2.60 -3.49
N ARG A 110 22.13 -1.66 -4.28
CA ARG A 110 22.47 -0.30 -3.83
C ARG A 110 21.26 0.46 -3.26
N GLU A 111 20.11 0.38 -3.90
CA GLU A 111 18.89 1.04 -3.42
C GLU A 111 18.38 0.39 -2.13
N ARG A 112 18.51 -0.94 -2.00
CA ARG A 112 18.16 -1.66 -0.76
C ARG A 112 19.09 -1.32 0.40
N GLU A 113 20.40 -1.24 0.15
CA GLU A 113 21.37 -0.75 1.13
C GLU A 113 21.01 0.67 1.58
N ARG A 114 20.73 1.56 0.62
CA ARG A 114 20.36 2.94 0.92
C ARG A 114 19.06 3.05 1.71
N LEU A 115 18.08 2.21 1.40
CA LEU A 115 16.83 2.11 2.14
C LEU A 115 17.07 1.58 3.58
N GLY A 116 17.99 0.64 3.73
CA GLY A 116 18.48 0.17 5.04
C GLY A 116 19.18 1.27 5.85
N ASP A 117 20.04 2.08 5.23
CA ASP A 117 20.70 3.23 5.87
C ASP A 117 19.70 4.27 6.39
N MET A 118 18.54 4.40 5.74
CA MET A 118 17.44 5.25 6.19
C MET A 118 16.64 4.64 7.35
N GLY A 119 16.99 3.42 7.80
CA GLY A 119 16.25 2.69 8.83
C GLY A 119 14.89 2.16 8.34
N VAL A 120 14.68 2.08 7.03
CA VAL A 120 13.42 1.60 6.44
C VAL A 120 13.46 0.08 6.35
N SER A 121 12.38 -0.57 6.81
CA SER A 121 12.20 -2.01 6.65
C SER A 121 10.79 -2.33 6.14
N PRO A 122 10.66 -3.15 5.07
CA PRO A 122 9.36 -3.62 4.58
C PRO A 122 8.80 -4.80 5.40
N GLU A 123 9.63 -5.42 6.25
CA GLU A 123 9.28 -6.66 6.95
C GLU A 123 8.06 -6.55 7.87
N PRO A 124 7.82 -5.45 8.60
CA PRO A 124 6.58 -5.28 9.35
C PRO A 124 5.32 -5.35 8.48
N VAL A 125 5.37 -4.77 7.27
CA VAL A 125 4.26 -4.83 6.30
C VAL A 125 4.11 -6.24 5.73
N ARG A 126 5.23 -6.90 5.40
CA ARG A 126 5.24 -8.30 4.92
C ARG A 126 4.65 -9.25 5.97
N ALA A 127 5.04 -9.11 7.24
CA ALA A 127 4.54 -9.89 8.36
C ALA A 127 3.03 -9.67 8.57
N ALA A 128 2.57 -8.42 8.48
CA ALA A 128 1.14 -8.10 8.55
C ALA A 128 0.35 -8.79 7.44
N MET A 129 0.80 -8.70 6.18
CA MET A 129 0.16 -9.37 5.05
C MET A 129 0.18 -10.90 5.16
N SER A 130 1.31 -11.47 5.61
CA SER A 130 1.44 -12.90 5.86
C SER A 130 0.44 -13.40 6.92
N SER A 131 0.23 -12.62 7.99
CA SER A 131 -0.78 -12.91 9.01
C SER A 131 -2.22 -12.90 8.47
N GLU A 132 -2.46 -12.18 7.37
CA GLU A 132 -3.71 -12.21 6.62
C GLU A 132 -3.77 -13.31 5.56
N GLY A 133 -2.71 -14.09 5.35
CA GLY A 133 -2.65 -15.02 4.22
C GLY A 133 -2.72 -14.27 2.89
N TRP A 134 -2.12 -13.07 2.83
CA TRP A 134 -1.98 -12.23 1.65
C TRP A 134 -3.28 -11.66 1.08
N SER A 135 -4.38 -11.67 1.85
CA SER A 135 -5.67 -11.12 1.41
C SER A 135 -6.51 -10.59 2.57
N PHE A 136 -7.05 -9.39 2.39
CA PHE A 136 -8.09 -8.82 3.24
C PHE A 136 -9.44 -9.39 2.83
N GLU A 137 -10.16 -9.96 3.80
CA GLU A 137 -11.43 -10.65 3.53
C GLU A 137 -12.54 -10.18 4.49
N LEU A 138 -13.76 -10.04 3.97
CA LEU A 138 -14.95 -9.66 4.74
C LEU A 138 -15.21 -10.62 5.93
N LYS A 139 -14.94 -11.92 5.74
CA LYS A 139 -15.10 -12.93 6.81
C LYS A 139 -14.22 -12.65 8.04
N ARG A 140 -13.21 -11.78 7.90
CA ARG A 140 -12.27 -11.38 8.95
C ARG A 140 -12.48 -9.96 9.44
N LEU A 141 -13.61 -9.31 9.10
CA LEU A 141 -13.98 -7.99 9.59
C LEU A 141 -13.97 -7.95 11.12
N LYS A 142 -14.65 -8.93 11.73
CA LYS A 142 -14.77 -9.03 13.19
C LYS A 142 -13.52 -9.65 13.80
N ARG A 143 -13.26 -9.23 15.04
CA ARG A 143 -12.23 -9.77 15.90
C ARG A 143 -12.41 -11.30 16.06
N ALA A 144 -11.50 -12.09 15.49
CA ALA A 144 -11.36 -13.49 15.87
C ALA A 144 -10.66 -13.58 17.25
N LYS A 145 -10.89 -14.65 18.03
CA LYS A 145 -10.30 -14.82 19.37
C LYS A 145 -8.77 -14.63 19.31
N GLY A 146 -8.27 -13.59 19.98
CA GLY A 146 -6.84 -13.23 20.01
C GLY A 146 -6.31 -12.38 18.84
N ARG A 147 -7.09 -12.13 17.78
CA ARG A 147 -6.69 -11.24 16.67
C ARG A 147 -7.29 -9.85 16.83
N GLN A 148 -6.71 -8.85 16.17
CA GLN A 148 -7.30 -7.52 16.04
C GLN A 148 -8.39 -7.53 14.94
N SER A 149 -9.28 -6.53 14.94
CA SER A 149 -10.25 -6.32 13.86
C SER A 149 -9.56 -5.93 12.55
N LEU A 150 -10.22 -6.14 11.41
CA LEU A 150 -9.61 -5.86 10.09
C LEU A 150 -9.20 -4.38 9.94
N ASP A 151 -10.05 -3.45 10.38
CA ASP A 151 -9.73 -2.01 10.37
C ASP A 151 -8.43 -1.70 11.12
N ARG A 152 -8.25 -2.27 12.32
CA ARG A 152 -7.05 -2.04 13.14
C ARG A 152 -5.80 -2.62 12.49
N ARG A 153 -5.92 -3.76 11.82
CA ARG A 153 -4.80 -4.39 11.12
C ARG A 153 -4.39 -3.59 9.88
N ILE A 154 -5.37 -3.11 9.09
CA ILE A 154 -5.11 -2.19 7.98
C ILE A 154 -4.46 -0.89 8.51
N ARG A 155 -4.96 -0.34 9.62
CA ARG A 155 -4.35 0.84 10.29
C ARG A 155 -2.93 0.56 10.78
N GLY A 156 -2.62 -0.67 11.20
CA GLY A 156 -1.26 -1.10 11.50
C GLY A 156 -0.34 -0.98 10.28
N ILE A 157 -0.79 -1.44 9.11
CA ILE A 157 -0.04 -1.30 7.84
C ILE A 157 0.13 0.18 7.47
N ILE A 158 -0.93 0.99 7.58
CA ILE A 158 -0.88 2.45 7.35
C ILE A 158 0.19 3.11 8.22
N ALA A 159 0.26 2.76 9.51
CA ALA A 159 1.24 3.31 10.43
C ALA A 159 2.69 2.93 10.05
N GLN A 160 2.90 1.70 9.58
CA GLN A 160 4.20 1.28 9.06
C GLN A 160 4.58 2.07 7.81
N LEU A 161 3.66 2.21 6.84
CA LEU A 161 3.90 3.00 5.63
C LEU A 161 4.19 4.47 5.94
N ALA A 162 3.51 5.05 6.93
CA ALA A 162 3.80 6.41 7.41
C ALA A 162 5.20 6.54 8.01
N THR A 163 5.64 5.52 8.76
CA THR A 163 7.00 5.49 9.34
C THR A 163 8.06 5.42 8.24
N ILE A 164 7.83 4.60 7.21
CA ILE A 164 8.68 4.50 6.02
C ILE A 164 8.73 5.84 5.28
N GLU A 165 7.58 6.47 5.05
CA GLU A 165 7.47 7.78 4.40
C GLU A 165 8.31 8.85 5.14
N VAL A 166 8.18 8.93 6.47
CA VAL A 166 8.96 9.86 7.30
C VAL A 166 10.45 9.58 7.26
N ALA A 167 10.86 8.32 7.33
CA ALA A 167 12.27 7.93 7.27
C ALA A 167 12.91 8.33 5.93
N MET A 168 12.21 8.11 4.82
CA MET A 168 12.68 8.49 3.49
C MET A 168 12.78 10.02 3.32
N GLN A 169 11.82 10.78 3.87
CA GLN A 169 11.83 12.25 3.82
C GLN A 169 12.89 12.89 4.73
N SER A 170 13.15 12.30 5.91
CA SER A 170 14.06 12.89 6.90
C SER A 170 15.56 12.59 6.67
N SER A 171 15.88 11.66 5.77
CA SER A 171 17.26 11.23 5.48
C SER A 171 18.20 12.34 5.00
N THR A 172 17.67 13.51 4.65
CA THR A 172 18.42 14.74 4.33
C THR A 172 19.17 15.33 5.53
N ARG A 173 18.75 15.08 6.78
CA ARG A 173 19.26 15.80 7.96
C ARG A 173 20.57 15.29 8.57
N VAL A 174 21.08 14.13 8.17
CA VAL A 174 22.25 13.51 8.84
C VAL A 174 23.60 13.94 8.22
N TYR A 175 23.59 14.58 7.04
CA TYR A 175 24.80 15.03 6.32
C TYR A 175 24.90 16.56 6.16
N ARG A 176 24.39 17.34 7.12
CA ARG A 176 24.67 18.77 7.22
C ARG A 176 25.35 19.12 8.53
#